data_AF-A0A847NXX7-F1
#
_entry.id   AF-A0A847NXX7-F1
#
_cell.length_a   1.000
_cell.length_b   1.000
_cell.length_c   1.000
_cell.angle_alpha   90.00
_cell.angle_beta   90.00
_cell.angle_gamma   90.00
#
_symmetry.space_group_name_H-M   'P 1'
#
loop_
_entity.id
_entity.type
_entity.pdbx_description
1 polymer ?
#
loop_
_entity_poly.entity_id
_entity_poly.type
_entity_poly.pdbx_seq_one_letter_code
_entity_poly.pdbx_strand_id
1 'polypeptide(L)'
;MKYTEKFAELIGKIKQDKENAVLFGNIYSPFWEMVIEAVCEVIRNGEDLEALLKKENFLIDFGVTPELCPDPQSSVSAITGCSSEESPVQILTVSNWISILVCKILKGDKEELLQKKIETSKIGIRKTEQEIKTQQQERKELLQSLLEKSASGQQVKFLDHLDELDSMVLESLRVKRSISNGAFLTVDQKRSHVEREKKIQKELQWYNSLLGSIKEREGMLEIKKNGDRITANFNLLLDYEQTIEKAEEEIKVIKKQHQEISPLEIQSKVQKELEKIRDLVRLSSRRCHCECNPLVLEESKCLTFQTINECFERILEFDPKIFYNDRVTIFGKPQVLLVPGAGNALYDWENNFLIVPLNAYGNNAMASIAAGIIEYRLDVDESRYLLTTYNQLAENKNIRSSTALKGQLIKDYITWMTSEYKGFRILKKEIKQWFEHEIAPSKNEIYTPASYQIFNLNKEEYQKQLSEAEEMVKEGIESCSDQQLWISSILFYQKGELAEALRFLETIVSRKQASPMVYYNIGQIASKLNMRQVAQNGFTEFIKRHPQSWWAKTAQERLSRL
;
A
#
# COMPACT_ATOMS: atom_id res chain seq x y z
N MET A 1 23.33 28.64 -1.36
CA MET A 1 24.01 28.04 -0.21
C MET A 1 25.49 28.33 -0.42
N LYS A 2 26.21 28.75 0.62
CA LYS A 2 27.64 29.03 0.46
C LYS A 2 28.38 27.68 0.39
N TYR A 3 29.16 27.47 -0.67
CA TYR A 3 29.97 26.27 -0.79
C TYR A 3 31.04 26.23 0.30
N THR A 4 31.24 25.06 0.89
CA THR A 4 32.43 24.80 1.70
C THR A 4 33.66 24.90 0.79
N GLU A 5 34.79 25.36 1.34
CA GLU A 5 36.01 25.57 0.57
C GLU A 5 36.45 24.29 -0.16
N LYS A 6 36.34 23.14 0.53
CA LYS A 6 36.63 21.82 -0.01
C LYS A 6 35.68 21.42 -1.16
N PHE A 7 34.39 21.72 -1.05
CA PHE A 7 33.42 21.42 -2.12
C PHE A 7 33.65 22.31 -3.35
N ALA A 8 33.91 23.61 -3.14
CA ALA A 8 34.21 24.56 -4.21
C ALA A 8 35.50 24.18 -4.97
N GLU A 9 36.55 23.78 -4.26
CA GLU A 9 37.80 23.31 -4.88
C GLU A 9 37.58 22.06 -5.74
N LEU A 10 36.79 21.10 -5.25
CA LEU A 10 36.49 19.87 -5.98
C LEU A 10 35.60 20.12 -7.20
N ILE A 11 34.60 21.00 -7.12
CA ILE A 11 33.83 21.44 -8.31
C ILE A 11 34.75 22.05 -9.35
N GLY A 12 35.68 22.93 -8.93
CA GLY A 12 36.65 23.54 -9.84
C GLY A 12 37.50 22.50 -10.57
N LYS A 13 37.95 21.44 -9.87
CA LYS A 13 38.69 20.33 -10.46
C LYS A 13 37.83 19.49 -11.40
N ILE A 14 36.60 19.15 -11.02
CA ILE A 14 35.66 18.37 -11.86
C ILE A 14 35.32 19.13 -13.15
N LYS A 15 35.18 20.46 -13.07
CA LYS A 15 34.95 21.30 -14.25
C LYS A 15 36.10 21.24 -15.26
N GLN A 16 37.33 21.07 -14.78
CA GLN A 16 38.53 20.95 -15.61
C GLN A 16 38.72 19.54 -16.15
N ASP A 17 38.34 18.51 -15.37
CA ASP A 17 38.51 17.10 -15.69
C ASP A 17 37.22 16.32 -15.38
N LYS A 18 36.27 16.36 -16.33
CA LYS A 18 34.91 15.81 -16.20
C LYS A 18 34.85 14.27 -16.22
N GLU A 19 35.95 13.58 -16.52
CA GLU A 19 35.98 12.11 -16.63
C GLU A 19 36.68 11.44 -15.42
N ASN A 20 37.21 12.24 -14.49
CA ASN A 20 38.00 11.72 -13.39
C ASN A 20 37.15 11.08 -12.28
N ALA A 21 36.97 9.77 -12.36
CA ALA A 21 36.21 8.99 -11.38
C ALA A 21 36.64 9.21 -9.92
N VAL A 22 37.93 9.46 -9.67
CA VAL A 22 38.47 9.69 -8.32
C VAL A 22 37.96 11.02 -7.75
N LEU A 23 37.83 12.07 -8.59
CA LEU A 23 37.26 13.35 -8.15
C LEU A 23 35.78 13.19 -7.77
N PHE A 24 35.03 12.38 -8.51
CA PHE A 24 33.62 12.11 -8.20
C PHE A 24 33.41 11.27 -6.94
N GLY A 25 34.30 10.32 -6.63
CA GLY A 25 34.28 9.63 -5.35
C GLY A 25 34.54 10.57 -4.17
N ASN A 26 35.47 11.51 -4.35
CA ASN A 26 35.91 12.43 -3.31
C ASN A 26 34.93 13.58 -3.02
N ILE A 27 34.05 13.94 -3.96
CA ILE A 27 33.06 15.03 -3.76
C ILE A 27 31.84 14.60 -2.95
N TYR A 28 31.61 13.30 -2.80
CA TYR A 28 30.44 12.76 -2.10
C TYR A 28 30.32 13.22 -0.64
N SER A 29 31.39 13.07 0.15
CA SER A 29 31.36 13.48 1.58
C SER A 29 31.21 15.00 1.72
N PRO A 30 32.03 15.83 1.03
CA PRO A 30 31.90 17.29 1.08
C PRO A 30 30.52 17.81 0.66
N PHE A 31 29.88 17.17 -0.33
CA PHE A 31 28.52 17.52 -0.74
C PHE A 31 27.51 17.34 0.40
N TRP A 32 27.46 16.16 1.01
CA TRP A 32 26.49 15.87 2.07
C TRP A 32 26.81 16.63 3.37
N GLU A 33 28.09 16.80 3.71
CA GLU A 33 28.51 17.63 4.85
C GLU A 33 27.99 19.07 4.71
N MET A 34 28.14 19.67 3.52
CA MET A 34 27.64 21.00 3.23
C MET A 34 26.10 21.08 3.34
N VAL A 35 25.37 20.12 2.75
CA VAL A 35 23.90 20.11 2.81
C VAL A 35 23.41 19.96 4.25
N ILE A 36 24.00 19.03 5.01
CA ILE A 36 23.65 18.79 6.42
C ILE A 36 23.92 20.04 7.25
N GLU A 37 25.10 20.66 7.09
CA GLU A 37 25.48 21.86 7.84
C GLU A 37 24.51 23.01 7.56
N ALA A 38 24.18 23.26 6.29
CA ALA A 38 23.25 24.34 5.92
C ALA A 38 21.84 24.15 6.48
N VAL A 39 21.30 22.92 6.41
CA VAL A 39 19.98 22.60 6.97
C VAL A 39 20.01 22.74 8.49
N CYS A 40 21.05 22.23 9.14
CA CYS A 40 21.18 22.28 10.60
C CYS A 40 21.37 23.71 11.11
N GLU A 41 22.10 24.55 10.39
CA GLU A 41 22.32 25.96 10.74
C GLU A 41 21.00 26.75 10.73
N VAL A 42 20.19 26.58 9.68
CA VAL A 42 18.87 27.23 9.57
C VAL A 42 17.95 26.80 10.71
N ILE A 43 17.90 25.50 11.04
CA ILE A 43 17.11 24.99 12.17
C ILE A 43 17.61 25.56 13.50
N ARG A 44 18.92 25.56 13.72
CA ARG A 44 19.56 26.05 14.96
C ARG A 44 19.28 27.54 15.18
N ASN A 45 19.29 28.33 14.10
CA ASN A 45 19.06 29.77 14.16
C ASN A 45 17.56 30.13 14.20
N GLY A 46 16.65 29.16 14.03
CA GLY A 46 15.21 29.39 13.96
C GLY A 46 14.78 30.14 12.68
N GLU A 47 15.55 30.00 11.61
CA GLU A 47 15.29 30.63 10.31
C GLU A 47 14.27 29.82 9.48
N ASP A 48 13.78 30.40 8.38
CA ASP A 48 12.79 29.76 7.51
C ASP A 48 13.43 28.65 6.66
N LEU A 49 13.26 27.39 7.10
CA LEU A 49 13.73 26.20 6.40
C LEU A 49 13.10 26.04 5.01
N GLU A 50 11.81 26.37 4.85
CA GLU A 50 11.14 26.26 3.55
C GLU A 50 11.73 27.23 2.53
N ALA A 51 12.14 28.42 2.97
CA ALA A 51 12.82 29.39 2.12
C ALA A 51 14.20 28.87 1.65
N LEU A 52 14.99 28.24 2.53
CA LEU A 52 16.26 27.61 2.14
C LEU A 52 16.00 26.49 1.12
N LEU A 53 15.11 25.56 1.45
CA LEU A 53 14.84 24.38 0.64
C LEU A 53 14.33 24.76 -0.76
N LYS A 54 13.44 25.75 -0.88
CA LYS A 54 12.96 26.25 -2.18
C LYS A 54 14.06 26.92 -3.00
N LYS A 55 14.95 27.66 -2.34
CA LYS A 55 16.04 28.40 -3.00
C LYS A 55 17.13 27.47 -3.51
N GLU A 56 17.42 26.39 -2.78
CA GLU A 56 18.56 25.51 -3.02
C GLU A 56 18.17 24.12 -3.53
N ASN A 57 16.90 23.90 -3.86
CA ASN A 57 16.36 22.61 -4.29
C ASN A 57 17.13 21.98 -5.46
N PHE A 58 17.63 22.76 -6.43
CA PHE A 58 18.37 22.19 -7.57
C PHE A 58 19.63 21.44 -7.13
N LEU A 59 20.33 21.99 -6.14
CA LEU A 59 21.52 21.39 -5.57
C LEU A 59 21.19 20.29 -4.57
N ILE A 60 20.22 20.52 -3.67
CA ILE A 60 19.84 19.57 -2.61
C ILE A 60 19.16 18.32 -3.18
N ASP A 61 18.25 18.49 -4.15
CA ASP A 61 17.41 17.41 -4.67
C ASP A 61 18.09 16.65 -5.81
N PHE A 62 18.86 17.36 -6.63
CA PHE A 62 19.38 16.82 -7.89
C PHE A 62 20.89 16.97 -8.05
N GLY A 63 21.59 17.63 -7.14
CA GLY A 63 23.04 17.87 -7.29
C GLY A 63 23.39 18.71 -8.52
N VAL A 64 22.46 19.54 -9.01
CA VAL A 64 22.66 20.41 -10.17
C VAL A 64 23.30 21.71 -9.70
N THR A 65 24.42 22.09 -10.31
CA THR A 65 25.13 23.33 -10.00
C THR A 65 25.35 24.17 -11.26
N PRO A 66 25.29 25.51 -11.19
CA PRO A 66 25.54 26.38 -12.35
C PRO A 66 26.94 26.22 -12.97
N GLU A 67 27.92 25.76 -12.19
CA GLU A 67 29.30 25.57 -12.65
C GLU A 67 29.46 24.37 -13.58
N LEU A 68 28.62 23.34 -13.40
CA LEU A 68 28.65 22.08 -14.15
C LEU A 68 27.50 21.97 -15.17
N CYS A 69 26.39 22.66 -14.92
CA CYS A 69 25.21 22.73 -15.78
C CYS A 69 24.91 24.20 -16.11
N PRO A 70 25.23 24.68 -17.33
CA PRO A 70 24.98 26.08 -17.73
C PRO A 70 23.50 26.49 -17.68
N ASP A 71 22.59 25.53 -17.87
CA ASP A 71 21.14 25.70 -17.71
C ASP A 71 20.58 24.73 -16.65
N PRO A 72 20.65 25.08 -15.36
CA PRO A 72 20.12 24.27 -14.27
C PRO A 72 18.61 24.03 -14.37
N GLN A 73 17.87 25.05 -14.84
CA GLN A 73 16.41 24.98 -14.92
C GLN A 73 15.95 23.93 -15.92
N SER A 74 16.55 23.92 -17.12
CA SER A 74 16.26 22.91 -18.14
C SER A 74 16.60 21.49 -17.65
N SER A 75 17.75 21.34 -16.99
CA SER A 75 18.19 20.06 -16.43
C SER A 75 17.20 19.50 -15.39
N VAL A 76 16.75 20.35 -14.46
CA VAL A 76 15.75 19.96 -13.44
C VAL A 76 14.39 19.71 -14.07
N SER A 77 13.97 20.54 -15.03
CA SER A 77 12.69 20.36 -15.73
C SER A 77 12.66 19.05 -16.53
N ALA A 78 13.78 18.59 -17.06
CA ALA A 78 13.89 17.29 -17.71
C ALA A 78 13.72 16.12 -16.71
N ILE A 79 14.15 16.29 -15.46
CA ILE A 79 13.98 15.29 -14.39
C ILE A 79 12.52 15.26 -13.89
N THR A 80 11.91 16.43 -13.69
CA THR A 80 10.59 16.60 -13.05
C THR A 80 9.43 16.81 -14.02
N GLY A 81 9.65 16.75 -15.34
CA GLY A 81 8.71 17.21 -16.38
C GLY A 81 7.35 16.50 -16.48
N CYS A 82 7.10 15.46 -15.68
CA CYS A 82 5.79 14.82 -15.55
C CYS A 82 5.21 15.01 -14.15
N SER A 83 3.89 15.20 -14.09
CA SER A 83 3.15 15.26 -12.84
C SER A 83 3.37 13.99 -12.01
N SER A 84 3.68 14.16 -10.72
CA SER A 84 3.76 13.05 -9.77
C SER A 84 2.39 12.51 -9.37
N GLU A 85 1.29 13.23 -9.69
CA GLU A 85 -0.07 12.90 -9.25
C GLU A 85 -0.65 11.64 -9.91
N GLU A 86 -0.11 11.23 -11.06
CA GLU A 86 -0.52 9.99 -11.76
C GLU A 86 0.34 8.77 -11.40
N SER A 87 1.31 8.93 -10.49
CA SER A 87 2.23 7.83 -10.16
C SER A 87 1.55 6.77 -9.29
N PRO A 88 1.82 5.46 -9.52
CA PRO A 88 1.37 4.40 -8.63
C PRO A 88 1.95 4.48 -7.20
N VAL A 89 3.03 5.26 -7.02
CA VAL A 89 3.71 5.52 -5.74
C VAL A 89 4.08 7.00 -5.63
N GLN A 90 4.06 7.56 -4.42
CA GLN A 90 4.45 8.96 -4.24
C GLN A 90 5.97 9.12 -4.38
N ILE A 91 6.40 10.02 -5.26
CA ILE A 91 7.82 10.41 -5.42
C ILE A 91 8.07 11.70 -4.65
N LEU A 92 9.08 11.69 -3.79
CA LEU A 92 9.58 12.82 -3.01
C LEU A 92 11.01 13.16 -3.43
N THR A 93 11.34 14.45 -3.40
CA THR A 93 12.72 14.91 -3.43
C THR A 93 13.27 15.04 -2.00
N VAL A 94 14.61 15.19 -1.87
CA VAL A 94 15.27 15.38 -0.58
C VAL A 94 14.70 16.57 0.18
N SER A 95 14.48 17.71 -0.49
CA SER A 95 13.90 18.92 0.11
C SER A 95 12.48 18.67 0.61
N ASN A 96 11.61 18.03 -0.20
CA ASN A 96 10.25 17.68 0.25
C ASN A 96 10.27 16.76 1.47
N TRP A 97 11.18 15.78 1.47
CA TRP A 97 11.35 14.87 2.58
C TRP A 97 11.87 15.56 3.85
N ILE A 98 12.83 16.48 3.75
CA ILE A 98 13.31 17.28 4.89
C ILE A 98 12.15 18.08 5.50
N SER A 99 11.35 18.77 4.67
CA SER A 99 10.17 19.50 5.13
C SER A 99 9.20 18.59 5.91
N ILE A 100 8.89 17.42 5.36
CA ILE A 100 8.03 16.42 6.01
C ILE A 100 8.67 15.92 7.31
N LEU A 101 9.97 15.65 7.32
CA LEU A 101 10.71 15.16 8.49
C LEU A 101 10.68 16.20 9.62
N VAL A 102 10.94 17.47 9.35
CA VAL A 102 10.87 18.52 10.38
C VAL A 102 9.44 18.65 10.90
N CYS A 103 8.45 18.64 10.01
CA CYS A 103 7.04 18.62 10.42
C CYS A 103 6.71 17.40 11.30
N LYS A 104 7.23 16.22 10.96
CA LYS A 104 7.06 14.98 11.73
C LYS A 104 7.78 15.03 13.07
N ILE A 105 8.96 15.64 13.16
CA ILE A 105 9.67 15.81 14.43
C ILE A 105 8.91 16.77 15.35
N LEU A 106 8.37 17.86 14.79
CA LEU A 106 7.58 18.85 15.52
C LEU A 106 6.21 18.31 15.96
N LYS A 107 5.57 17.49 15.11
CA LYS A 107 4.27 16.83 15.41
C LYS A 107 4.42 15.52 16.19
N GLY A 108 5.59 14.89 16.12
CA GLY A 108 5.96 13.53 16.56
C GLY A 108 5.28 12.39 15.82
N ASP A 109 6.07 11.44 15.31
CA ASP A 109 5.59 10.23 14.62
C ASP A 109 4.60 9.41 15.45
N LYS A 110 4.80 9.40 16.77
CA LYS A 110 3.90 8.70 17.70
C LYS A 110 2.52 9.35 17.73
N GLU A 111 2.40 10.66 17.56
CA GLU A 111 1.11 11.34 17.50
C GLU A 111 0.33 10.90 16.25
N GLU A 112 0.96 10.87 15.08
CA GLU A 112 0.31 10.47 13.82
C GLU A 112 -0.16 9.00 13.87
N LEU A 113 0.67 8.10 14.39
CA LEU A 113 0.30 6.68 14.56
C LEU A 113 -0.88 6.51 15.53
N LEU A 114 -0.88 7.25 16.65
CA LEU A 114 -1.98 7.22 17.60
C LEU A 114 -3.26 7.81 16.99
N GLN A 115 -3.17 8.85 16.16
CA GLN A 115 -4.31 9.41 15.42
C GLN A 115 -4.87 8.39 14.43
N LYS A 116 -4.03 7.71 13.64
CA LYS A 116 -4.47 6.62 12.75
C LYS A 116 -5.15 5.50 13.54
N LYS A 117 -4.59 5.10 14.68
CA LYS A 117 -5.17 4.09 15.58
C LYS A 117 -6.55 4.50 16.11
N ILE A 118 -6.73 5.78 16.46
CA ILE A 118 -8.02 6.35 16.85
C ILE A 118 -9.03 6.24 15.71
N GLU A 119 -8.66 6.66 14.49
CA GLU A 119 -9.56 6.60 13.33
C GLU A 119 -9.94 5.16 12.97
N THR A 120 -9.00 4.22 12.95
CA THR A 120 -9.30 2.80 12.76
C THR A 120 -10.26 2.27 13.85
N SER A 121 -10.05 2.66 15.10
CA SER A 121 -10.91 2.24 16.22
C SER A 121 -12.32 2.85 16.12
N LYS A 122 -12.45 4.11 15.66
CA LYS A 122 -13.76 4.76 15.39
C LYS A 122 -14.52 4.05 14.26
N ILE A 123 -13.81 3.64 13.20
CA ILE A 123 -14.39 2.82 12.13
C ILE A 123 -14.86 1.48 12.70
N GLY A 124 -14.05 0.85 13.56
CA GLY A 124 -14.40 -0.36 14.31
C GLY A 124 -15.70 -0.20 15.09
N ILE A 125 -15.82 0.86 15.91
CA ILE A 125 -17.04 1.18 16.66
C ILE A 125 -18.25 1.27 15.74
N ARG A 126 -18.19 2.06 14.65
CA ARG A 126 -19.33 2.20 13.73
C ARG A 126 -19.79 0.87 13.13
N LYS A 127 -18.83 0.03 12.72
CA LYS A 127 -19.12 -1.32 12.18
C LYS A 127 -19.76 -2.21 13.23
N THR A 128 -19.18 -2.29 14.42
CA THR A 128 -19.69 -3.10 15.52
C THR A 128 -21.06 -2.61 16.00
N GLU A 129 -21.31 -1.30 16.05
CA GLU A 129 -22.64 -0.72 16.36
C GLU A 129 -23.68 -1.12 15.31
N GLN A 130 -23.32 -1.13 14.03
CA GLN A 130 -24.22 -1.57 12.96
C GLN A 130 -24.51 -3.07 13.07
N GLU A 131 -23.49 -3.90 13.34
CA GLU A 131 -23.66 -5.34 13.56
C GLU A 131 -24.53 -5.64 14.77
N ILE A 132 -24.35 -4.93 15.89
CA ILE A 132 -25.20 -5.02 17.08
C ILE A 132 -26.66 -4.72 16.69
N LYS A 133 -26.92 -3.62 15.98
CA LYS A 133 -28.29 -3.26 15.56
C LYS A 133 -28.92 -4.33 14.68
N THR A 134 -28.16 -4.87 13.71
CA THR A 134 -28.64 -5.96 12.86
C THR A 134 -28.97 -7.20 13.68
N GLN A 135 -28.08 -7.62 14.57
CA GLN A 135 -28.31 -8.79 15.43
C GLN A 135 -29.47 -8.60 16.41
N GLN A 136 -29.64 -7.39 16.95
CA GLN A 136 -30.78 -7.02 17.78
C GLN A 136 -32.09 -7.15 17.01
N GLN A 137 -32.12 -6.65 15.77
CA GLN A 137 -33.28 -6.74 14.90
C GLN A 137 -33.58 -8.20 14.49
N GLU A 138 -32.57 -8.98 14.08
CA GLU A 138 -32.72 -10.41 13.79
C GLU A 138 -33.25 -11.19 15.00
N ARG A 139 -32.72 -10.90 16.21
CA ARG A 139 -33.20 -11.50 17.46
C ARG A 139 -34.66 -11.15 17.73
N LYS A 140 -35.07 -9.89 17.49
CA LYS A 140 -36.45 -9.43 17.65
C LYS A 140 -37.40 -10.09 16.66
N GLU A 141 -37.05 -10.10 15.38
CA GLU A 141 -37.86 -10.68 14.30
C GLU A 141 -38.04 -12.19 14.51
N LEU A 142 -36.96 -12.88 14.86
CA LEU A 142 -37.01 -14.31 15.17
C LEU A 142 -37.90 -14.56 16.39
N LEU A 143 -37.70 -13.82 17.48
CA LEU A 143 -38.53 -13.95 18.68
C LEU A 143 -40.01 -13.66 18.39
N GLN A 144 -40.30 -12.60 17.63
CA GLN A 144 -41.66 -12.25 17.22
C GLN A 144 -42.30 -13.38 16.41
N SER A 145 -41.60 -13.93 15.41
CA SER A 145 -42.12 -15.02 14.58
C SER A 145 -42.44 -16.29 15.39
N LEU A 146 -41.65 -16.59 16.42
CA LEU A 146 -41.88 -17.75 17.30
C LEU A 146 -43.04 -17.51 18.27
N LEU A 147 -43.19 -16.27 18.75
CA LEU A 147 -44.29 -15.89 19.63
C LEU A 147 -45.63 -15.81 18.89
N GLU A 148 -45.67 -15.27 17.67
CA GLU A 148 -46.88 -15.21 16.82
C GLU A 148 -47.46 -16.61 16.55
N LYS A 149 -46.59 -17.59 16.30
CA LYS A 149 -46.97 -19.01 16.18
C LYS A 149 -47.53 -19.61 17.48
N SER A 150 -47.34 -18.95 18.62
CA SER A 150 -47.67 -19.45 19.97
C SER A 150 -48.98 -18.87 20.55
N ALA A 151 -49.73 -18.06 19.78
CA ALA A 151 -51.10 -17.61 20.07
C ALA A 151 -51.34 -16.82 21.38
N SER A 152 -50.43 -15.93 21.79
CA SER A 152 -50.64 -15.03 22.95
C SER A 152 -50.66 -13.54 22.55
N GLY A 153 -51.84 -12.91 22.48
CA GLY A 153 -52.07 -11.55 21.96
C GLY A 153 -51.56 -10.36 22.79
N GLN A 154 -50.40 -10.45 23.46
CA GLN A 154 -49.82 -9.37 24.27
C GLN A 154 -48.49 -8.80 23.69
N GLN A 155 -48.11 -9.17 22.47
CA GLN A 155 -46.70 -9.25 22.01
C GLN A 155 -45.91 -7.95 21.75
N VAL A 156 -46.53 -6.79 21.52
CA VAL A 156 -45.78 -5.60 21.02
C VAL A 156 -44.95 -4.90 22.11
N LYS A 157 -45.43 -4.84 23.36
CA LYS A 157 -44.67 -4.23 24.47
C LYS A 157 -43.45 -5.06 24.91
N PHE A 158 -43.30 -6.29 24.41
CA PHE A 158 -42.24 -7.23 24.83
C PHE A 158 -40.91 -6.94 24.14
N LEU A 159 -40.93 -6.38 22.93
CA LEU A 159 -39.72 -6.14 22.14
C LEU A 159 -38.97 -4.86 22.58
N ASP A 160 -39.69 -3.87 23.12
CA ASP A 160 -39.10 -2.63 23.65
C ASP A 160 -38.23 -2.89 24.89
N HIS A 161 -38.61 -3.89 25.72
CA HIS A 161 -37.84 -4.29 26.89
C HIS A 161 -36.48 -4.92 26.54
N LEU A 162 -36.32 -5.48 25.34
CA LEU A 162 -35.04 -6.07 24.92
C LEU A 162 -33.98 -5.01 24.60
N ASP A 163 -34.38 -3.88 24.01
CA ASP A 163 -33.47 -2.78 23.74
C ASP A 163 -33.02 -2.11 25.04
N GLU A 164 -33.96 -1.94 25.99
CA GLU A 164 -33.65 -1.45 27.32
C GLU A 164 -32.68 -2.38 28.05
N LEU A 165 -32.92 -3.69 27.98
CA LEU A 165 -32.05 -4.71 28.60
C LEU A 165 -30.63 -4.63 28.03
N ASP A 166 -30.50 -4.66 26.70
CA ASP A 166 -29.21 -4.58 26.02
C ASP A 166 -28.47 -3.28 26.36
N SER A 167 -29.16 -2.15 26.39
CA SER A 167 -28.60 -0.85 26.78
C SER A 167 -28.09 -0.87 28.23
N MET A 168 -28.86 -1.47 29.15
CA MET A 168 -28.44 -1.61 30.54
C MET A 168 -27.24 -2.55 30.70
N VAL A 169 -27.19 -3.65 29.93
CA VAL A 169 -26.07 -4.60 29.93
C VAL A 169 -24.79 -3.94 29.43
N LEU A 170 -24.84 -3.22 28.31
CA LEU A 170 -23.68 -2.47 27.79
C LEU A 170 -23.16 -1.46 28.83
N GLU A 171 -24.06 -0.69 29.45
CA GLU A 171 -23.69 0.32 30.44
C GLU A 171 -23.16 -0.31 31.75
N SER A 172 -23.65 -1.49 32.13
CA SER A 172 -23.07 -2.28 33.22
C SER A 172 -21.64 -2.74 32.89
N LEU A 173 -21.43 -3.26 31.68
CA LEU A 173 -20.11 -3.69 31.22
C LEU A 173 -19.12 -2.52 31.18
N ARG A 174 -19.54 -1.33 30.72
CA ARG A 174 -18.73 -0.10 30.79
C ARG A 174 -18.25 0.18 32.20
N VAL A 175 -19.17 0.23 33.17
CA VAL A 175 -18.83 0.52 34.57
C VAL A 175 -17.90 -0.54 35.16
N LYS A 176 -18.19 -1.83 34.94
CA LYS A 176 -17.32 -2.95 35.38
C LYS A 176 -15.92 -2.81 34.82
N ARG A 177 -15.80 -2.40 33.55
CA ARG A 177 -14.52 -2.21 32.87
C ARG A 177 -13.75 -0.99 33.38
N SER A 178 -14.44 0.11 33.67
CA SER A 178 -13.82 1.27 34.33
C SER A 178 -13.27 0.89 35.71
N ILE A 179 -14.00 0.11 36.51
CA ILE A 179 -13.53 -0.39 37.80
C ILE A 179 -12.29 -1.28 37.64
N SER A 180 -12.30 -2.24 36.68
CA SER A 180 -11.14 -3.12 36.47
C SER A 180 -9.89 -2.37 36.03
N ASN A 181 -10.07 -1.22 35.37
CA ASN A 181 -8.98 -0.32 34.98
C ASN A 181 -8.54 0.62 36.13
N GLY A 182 -9.09 0.47 37.34
CA GLY A 182 -8.70 1.22 38.53
C GLY A 182 -9.46 2.52 38.78
N ALA A 183 -10.57 2.78 38.06
CA ALA A 183 -11.38 3.97 38.29
C ALA A 183 -12.13 3.90 39.64
N PHE A 184 -12.10 4.99 40.41
CA PHE A 184 -12.86 5.12 41.64
C PHE A 184 -14.26 5.67 41.37
N LEU A 185 -15.28 4.88 41.66
CA LEU A 185 -16.67 5.32 41.59
C LEU A 185 -17.09 6.10 42.84
N THR A 186 -17.87 7.16 42.65
CA THR A 186 -18.54 7.88 43.75
C THR A 186 -19.60 7.00 44.41
N VAL A 187 -20.07 7.40 45.61
CA VAL A 187 -21.12 6.68 46.34
C VAL A 187 -22.40 6.56 45.50
N ASP A 188 -22.77 7.63 44.79
CA ASP A 188 -23.97 7.64 43.95
C ASP A 188 -23.82 6.76 42.70
N GLN A 189 -22.64 6.76 42.07
CA GLN A 189 -22.35 5.88 40.94
C GLN A 189 -22.40 4.40 41.35
N LYS A 190 -21.88 4.05 42.54
CA LYS A 190 -21.97 2.70 43.08
C LYS A 190 -23.41 2.28 43.33
N ARG A 191 -24.23 3.16 43.93
CA ARG A 191 -25.67 2.90 44.16
C ARG A 191 -26.40 2.69 42.85
N SER A 192 -26.20 3.58 41.87
CA SER A 192 -26.82 3.48 40.55
C SER A 192 -26.41 2.19 39.82
N HIS A 193 -25.13 1.79 39.89
CA HIS A 193 -24.68 0.53 39.31
C HIS A 193 -25.33 -0.70 39.98
N VAL A 194 -25.44 -0.72 41.31
CA VAL A 194 -26.10 -1.80 42.04
C VAL A 194 -27.59 -1.88 41.69
N GLU A 195 -28.28 -0.75 41.56
CA GLU A 195 -29.68 -0.69 41.13
C GLU A 195 -29.85 -1.20 39.69
N ARG A 196 -28.93 -0.82 38.79
CA ARG A 196 -28.90 -1.30 37.40
C ARG A 196 -28.69 -2.81 37.34
N GLU A 197 -27.75 -3.36 38.10
CA GLU A 197 -27.53 -4.82 38.16
C GLU A 197 -28.77 -5.57 38.66
N LYS A 198 -29.46 -5.04 39.68
CA LYS A 198 -30.73 -5.62 40.15
C LYS A 198 -31.80 -5.59 39.06
N LYS A 199 -31.91 -4.49 38.31
CA LYS A 199 -32.85 -4.38 37.19
C LYS A 199 -32.48 -5.37 36.07
N ILE A 200 -31.22 -5.47 35.69
CA ILE A 200 -30.72 -6.45 34.69
C ILE A 200 -31.06 -7.87 35.10
N GLN A 201 -30.81 -8.27 36.37
CA GLN A 201 -31.13 -9.61 36.84
C GLN A 201 -32.62 -9.93 36.74
N LYS A 202 -33.48 -8.96 37.08
CA LYS A 202 -34.94 -9.10 36.97
C LYS A 202 -35.38 -9.28 35.52
N GLU A 203 -34.89 -8.44 34.61
CA GLU A 203 -35.21 -8.51 33.19
C GLU A 203 -34.65 -9.79 32.53
N LEU A 204 -33.45 -10.26 32.92
CA LEU A 204 -32.89 -11.53 32.43
C LEU A 204 -33.68 -12.74 32.92
N GLN A 205 -34.14 -12.75 34.17
CA GLN A 205 -35.00 -13.82 34.70
C GLN A 205 -36.33 -13.86 33.94
N TRP A 206 -36.91 -12.69 33.69
CA TRP A 206 -38.10 -12.57 32.87
C TRP A 206 -37.87 -13.06 31.44
N TYR A 207 -36.79 -12.63 30.79
CA TYR A 207 -36.43 -13.04 29.43
C TYR A 207 -36.20 -14.55 29.31
N ASN A 208 -35.50 -15.15 30.27
CA ASN A 208 -35.30 -16.61 30.29
C ASN A 208 -36.60 -17.38 30.51
N SER A 209 -37.52 -16.84 31.32
CA SER A 209 -38.85 -17.42 31.50
C SER A 209 -39.68 -17.36 30.21
N LEU A 210 -39.58 -16.25 29.47
CA LEU A 210 -40.20 -16.09 28.16
C LEU A 210 -39.62 -17.09 27.14
N LEU A 211 -38.30 -17.22 27.05
CA LEU A 211 -37.68 -18.22 26.17
C LEU A 211 -38.08 -19.65 26.53
N GLY A 212 -38.25 -19.95 27.83
CA GLY A 212 -38.71 -21.25 28.31
C GLY A 212 -40.15 -21.59 27.92
N SER A 213 -40.96 -20.59 27.54
CA SER A 213 -42.33 -20.79 27.05
C SER A 213 -42.41 -21.16 25.56
N ILE A 214 -41.32 -20.99 24.81
CA ILE A 214 -41.24 -21.27 23.37
C ILE A 214 -41.05 -22.78 23.17
N LYS A 215 -41.95 -23.40 22.41
CA LYS A 215 -41.92 -24.85 22.14
C LYS A 215 -40.86 -25.26 21.10
N GLU A 216 -40.50 -24.36 20.19
CA GLU A 216 -39.55 -24.61 19.11
C GLU A 216 -38.10 -24.51 19.62
N ARG A 217 -37.47 -25.66 19.86
CA ARG A 217 -36.14 -25.75 20.50
C ARG A 217 -35.03 -25.13 19.66
N GLU A 218 -35.07 -25.29 18.34
CA GLU A 218 -34.03 -24.76 17.43
C GLU A 218 -34.08 -23.22 17.39
N GLY A 219 -35.26 -22.63 17.25
CA GLY A 219 -35.44 -21.18 17.29
C GLY A 219 -34.99 -20.56 18.62
N MET A 220 -35.25 -21.24 19.75
CA MET A 220 -34.76 -20.80 21.06
C MET A 220 -33.23 -20.79 21.17
N LEU A 221 -32.56 -21.80 20.60
CA LEU A 221 -31.10 -21.87 20.61
C LEU A 221 -30.47 -20.76 19.76
N GLU A 222 -31.05 -20.46 18.59
CA GLU A 222 -30.55 -19.39 17.73
C GLU A 222 -30.76 -18.00 18.37
N ILE A 223 -31.86 -17.78 19.09
CA ILE A 223 -32.08 -16.56 19.88
C ILE A 223 -31.01 -16.38 20.97
N LYS A 224 -30.67 -17.45 21.70
CA LYS A 224 -29.61 -17.41 22.72
C LYS A 224 -28.25 -17.09 22.11
N LYS A 225 -27.92 -17.77 21.02
CA LYS A 225 -26.67 -17.55 20.26
C LYS A 225 -26.57 -16.12 19.74
N ASN A 226 -27.66 -15.51 19.29
CA ASN A 226 -27.69 -14.10 18.93
C ASN A 226 -27.47 -13.18 20.15
N GLY A 227 -28.04 -13.51 21.31
CA GLY A 227 -27.74 -12.81 22.57
C GLY A 227 -26.26 -12.87 22.98
N ASP A 228 -25.64 -14.04 22.83
CA ASP A 228 -24.21 -14.22 23.11
C ASP A 228 -23.34 -13.42 22.12
N ARG A 229 -23.71 -13.39 20.83
CA ARG A 229 -23.05 -12.57 19.80
C ARG A 229 -23.14 -11.06 20.08
N ILE A 230 -24.32 -10.58 20.47
CA ILE A 230 -24.52 -9.18 20.88
C ILE A 230 -23.61 -8.84 22.06
N THR A 231 -23.54 -9.71 23.06
CA THR A 231 -22.67 -9.52 24.24
C THR A 231 -21.18 -9.54 23.88
N ALA A 232 -20.76 -10.43 22.96
CA ALA A 232 -19.40 -10.43 22.44
C ALA A 232 -19.06 -9.11 21.71
N ASN A 233 -19.98 -8.61 20.89
CA ASN A 233 -19.84 -7.33 20.19
C ASN A 233 -19.83 -6.13 21.15
N PHE A 234 -20.56 -6.16 22.27
CA PHE A 234 -20.41 -5.16 23.32
C PHE A 234 -18.98 -5.13 23.87
N ASN A 235 -18.39 -6.28 24.19
CA ASN A 235 -17.02 -6.32 24.68
C ASN A 235 -16.01 -5.76 23.66
N LEU A 236 -16.19 -6.08 22.39
CA LEU A 236 -15.36 -5.55 21.30
C LEU A 236 -15.50 -4.03 21.15
N LEU A 237 -16.72 -3.50 21.25
CA LEU A 237 -16.98 -2.06 21.25
C LEU A 237 -16.22 -1.36 22.40
N LEU A 238 -16.25 -1.95 23.60
CA LEU A 238 -15.52 -1.45 24.75
C LEU A 238 -13.99 -1.53 24.58
N ASP A 239 -13.47 -2.53 23.87
CA ASP A 239 -12.04 -2.63 23.52
C ASP A 239 -11.61 -1.44 22.64
N TYR A 240 -12.44 -1.07 21.66
CA TYR A 240 -12.19 0.09 20.81
C TYR A 240 -12.28 1.41 21.59
N GLU A 241 -13.31 1.60 22.44
CA GLU A 241 -13.43 2.80 23.29
C GLU A 241 -12.18 2.97 24.18
N GLN A 242 -11.72 1.89 24.82
CA GLN A 242 -10.52 1.92 25.66
C GLN A 242 -9.25 2.21 24.87
N THR A 243 -9.16 1.71 23.64
CA THR A 243 -8.03 1.97 22.75
C THR A 243 -7.96 3.44 22.36
N ILE A 244 -9.11 4.06 22.09
CA ILE A 244 -9.21 5.50 21.80
C ILE A 244 -8.79 6.31 23.02
N GLU A 245 -9.35 6.04 24.20
CA GLU A 245 -9.05 6.79 25.43
C GLU A 245 -7.55 6.78 25.75
N LYS A 246 -6.90 5.61 25.70
CA LYS A 246 -5.45 5.50 25.92
C LYS A 246 -4.65 6.28 24.88
N ALA A 247 -5.03 6.18 23.61
CA ALA A 247 -4.34 6.88 22.54
C ALA A 247 -4.49 8.41 22.65
N GLU A 248 -5.67 8.91 23.01
CA GLU A 248 -5.92 10.33 23.23
C GLU A 248 -5.11 10.90 24.40
N GLU A 249 -5.01 10.16 25.51
CA GLU A 249 -4.21 10.59 26.66
C GLU A 249 -2.72 10.60 26.34
N GLU A 250 -2.21 9.59 25.62
CA GLU A 250 -0.84 9.59 25.12
C GLU A 250 -0.57 10.77 24.17
N ILE A 251 -1.51 11.10 23.27
CA ILE A 251 -1.40 12.28 22.40
C ILE A 251 -1.31 13.57 23.23
N LYS A 252 -2.09 13.74 24.30
CA LYS A 252 -1.99 14.93 25.16
C LYS A 252 -0.61 15.05 25.80
N VAL A 253 -0.05 13.94 26.30
CA VAL A 253 1.30 13.91 26.88
C VAL A 253 2.34 14.29 25.82
N ILE A 254 2.24 13.72 24.63
CA ILE A 254 3.12 14.01 23.49
C ILE A 254 3.04 15.49 23.09
N LYS A 255 1.84 16.06 22.97
CA LYS A 255 1.65 17.48 22.65
C LYS A 255 2.29 18.40 23.67
N LYS A 256 2.19 18.05 24.96
CA LYS A 256 2.84 18.81 26.04
C LYS A 256 4.36 18.73 25.92
N GLN A 257 4.91 17.55 25.63
CA GLN A 257 6.35 17.37 25.41
C GLN A 257 6.85 18.11 24.16
N HIS A 258 6.05 18.17 23.10
CA HIS A 258 6.42 18.84 21.85
C HIS A 258 6.49 20.37 21.95
N GLN A 259 5.69 20.98 22.85
CA GLN A 259 5.78 22.41 23.14
C GLN A 259 7.13 22.81 23.78
N GLU A 260 7.91 21.82 24.24
CA GLU A 260 9.18 22.01 24.95
C GLU A 260 10.42 21.55 24.14
N ILE A 261 10.25 21.04 22.91
CA ILE A 261 11.39 20.56 22.10
C ILE A 261 12.31 21.72 21.75
N SER A 262 13.58 21.62 22.13
CA SER A 262 14.58 22.63 21.79
C SER A 262 14.99 22.55 20.31
N PRO A 263 15.35 23.67 19.66
CA PRO A 263 15.89 23.67 18.30
C PRO A 263 17.11 22.74 18.13
N LEU A 264 17.92 22.58 19.17
CA LEU A 264 19.06 21.65 19.20
C LEU A 264 18.63 20.18 19.09
N GLU A 265 17.52 19.80 19.72
CA GLU A 265 16.97 18.44 19.59
C GLU A 265 16.41 18.18 18.19
N ILE A 266 15.73 19.16 17.60
CA ILE A 266 15.24 19.07 16.21
C ILE A 266 16.43 18.90 15.28
N GLN A 267 17.43 19.77 15.42
CA GLN A 267 18.67 19.72 14.65
C GLN A 267 19.33 18.35 14.75
N SER A 268 19.51 17.82 15.97
CA SER A 268 20.15 16.52 16.18
C SER A 268 19.39 15.36 15.50
N LYS A 269 18.05 15.38 15.57
CA LYS A 269 17.21 14.37 14.88
C LYS A 269 17.30 14.49 13.36
N VAL A 270 17.20 15.69 12.81
CA VAL A 270 17.32 15.94 11.37
C VAL A 270 18.69 15.55 10.85
N GLN A 271 19.76 15.92 11.57
CA GLN A 271 21.13 15.54 11.22
C GLN A 271 21.28 14.02 11.14
N LYS A 272 20.80 13.29 12.15
CA LYS A 272 20.90 11.83 12.19
C LYS A 272 20.19 11.17 10.99
N GLU A 273 19.00 11.64 10.63
CA GLU A 273 18.28 11.12 9.48
C GLU A 273 18.97 11.46 8.14
N LEU A 274 19.50 12.68 7.99
CA LEU A 274 20.29 13.04 6.79
C LEU A 274 21.56 12.21 6.67
N GLU A 275 22.28 11.99 7.77
CA GLU A 275 23.46 11.11 7.81
C GLU A 275 23.10 9.66 7.43
N LYS A 276 21.92 9.18 7.87
CA LYS A 276 21.40 7.88 7.46
C LYS A 276 21.13 7.82 5.96
N ILE A 277 20.44 8.83 5.38
CA ILE A 277 20.20 8.88 3.92
C ILE A 277 21.52 8.88 3.16
N ARG A 278 22.50 9.70 3.57
CA ARG A 278 23.85 9.66 3.02
C ARG A 278 24.42 8.24 3.07
N ASP A 279 24.44 7.62 4.24
CA ASP A 279 25.09 6.30 4.37
C ASP A 279 24.37 5.20 3.58
N LEU A 280 23.06 5.29 3.40
CA LEU A 280 22.27 4.43 2.50
C LEU A 280 22.64 4.66 1.03
N VAL A 281 22.74 5.89 0.54
CA VAL A 281 23.15 6.18 -0.84
C VAL A 281 24.59 5.70 -1.10
N ARG A 282 25.48 5.86 -0.12
CA ARG A 282 26.83 5.28 -0.19
C ARG A 282 26.82 3.75 -0.20
N LEU A 283 25.88 3.11 0.50
CA LEU A 283 25.72 1.65 0.45
C LEU A 283 25.24 1.19 -0.93
N SER A 284 24.31 1.93 -1.55
CA SER A 284 23.80 1.66 -2.90
C SER A 284 24.93 1.59 -3.94
N SER A 285 25.78 2.61 -4.01
CA SER A 285 26.94 2.65 -4.90
C SER A 285 27.94 1.52 -4.63
N ARG A 286 28.26 1.26 -3.35
CA ARG A 286 29.17 0.17 -2.96
C ARG A 286 28.69 -1.21 -3.40
N ARG A 287 27.39 -1.50 -3.32
CA ARG A 287 26.79 -2.77 -3.79
C ARG A 287 26.96 -2.97 -5.30
N CYS A 288 27.05 -1.87 -6.06
CA CYS A 288 27.25 -1.87 -7.50
C CYS A 288 28.73 -1.74 -7.90
N HIS A 289 29.65 -1.64 -6.94
CA HIS A 289 31.07 -1.35 -7.19
C HIS A 289 31.29 -0.11 -8.06
N CYS A 290 30.51 0.95 -7.86
CA CYS A 290 30.65 2.22 -8.56
C CYS A 290 30.93 3.38 -7.60
N GLU A 291 31.46 4.48 -8.14
CA GLU A 291 31.65 5.71 -7.38
C GLU A 291 30.31 6.40 -7.11
N CYS A 292 30.21 7.00 -5.93
CA CYS A 292 28.97 7.65 -5.49
C CYS A 292 29.00 9.13 -5.87
N ASN A 293 28.67 9.46 -7.12
CA ASN A 293 28.63 10.86 -7.56
C ASN A 293 27.27 11.51 -7.23
N PRO A 294 27.20 12.54 -6.35
CA PRO A 294 25.97 13.26 -6.10
C PRO A 294 25.66 14.33 -7.16
N LEU A 295 26.63 14.72 -8.00
CA LEU A 295 26.46 15.82 -8.95
C LEU A 295 26.00 15.36 -10.32
N VAL A 296 25.14 16.15 -10.94
CA VAL A 296 24.69 15.96 -12.32
C VAL A 296 25.60 16.74 -13.26
N LEU A 297 26.06 16.07 -14.32
CA LEU A 297 26.72 16.72 -15.44
C LEU A 297 25.71 16.93 -16.58
N GLU A 298 25.95 17.93 -17.43
CA GLU A 298 25.11 18.26 -18.59
C GLU A 298 24.74 17.06 -19.48
N GLU A 299 25.64 16.09 -19.63
CA GLU A 299 25.44 14.88 -20.46
C GLU A 299 24.94 13.65 -19.66
N SER A 300 24.72 13.79 -18.36
CA SER A 300 24.36 12.66 -17.49
C SER A 300 22.94 12.17 -17.73
N LYS A 301 22.78 10.86 -17.93
CA LYS A 301 21.46 10.21 -18.00
C LYS A 301 20.92 9.98 -16.60
N CYS A 302 20.12 10.93 -16.13
CA CYS A 302 19.45 10.87 -14.84
C CYS A 302 18.12 10.12 -14.95
N LEU A 303 17.68 9.52 -13.84
CA LEU A 303 16.31 9.05 -13.68
C LEU A 303 15.35 10.25 -13.63
N THR A 304 14.27 10.15 -14.39
CA THR A 304 13.18 11.13 -14.40
C THR A 304 11.97 10.58 -13.66
N PHE A 305 11.06 11.46 -13.22
CA PHE A 305 9.79 11.05 -12.61
C PHE A 305 8.99 10.12 -13.54
N GLN A 306 8.97 10.46 -14.84
CA GLN A 306 8.36 9.61 -15.86
C GLN A 306 8.99 8.22 -15.89
N THR A 307 10.32 8.13 -15.95
CA THR A 307 11.02 6.84 -16.02
C THR A 307 10.74 5.99 -14.78
N ILE A 308 10.68 6.62 -13.61
CA ILE A 308 10.33 5.94 -12.35
C ILE A 308 8.90 5.40 -12.44
N ASN A 309 7.93 6.23 -12.84
CA ASN A 309 6.53 5.82 -12.99
C ASN A 309 6.37 4.63 -13.94
N GLU A 310 6.96 4.71 -15.13
CA GLU A 310 6.96 3.62 -16.13
C GLU A 310 7.54 2.32 -15.56
N CYS A 311 8.58 2.42 -14.72
CA CYS A 311 9.14 1.25 -14.06
C CYS A 311 8.18 0.64 -13.04
N PHE A 312 7.50 1.46 -12.23
CA PHE A 312 6.52 0.95 -11.26
C PHE A 312 5.28 0.37 -11.94
N GLU A 313 4.75 1.00 -12.98
CA GLU A 313 3.63 0.45 -13.75
C GLU A 313 3.97 -0.94 -14.28
N ARG A 314 5.18 -1.09 -14.84
CA ARG A 314 5.66 -2.36 -15.36
C ARG A 314 5.89 -3.40 -14.26
N ILE A 315 6.42 -2.99 -13.11
CA ILE A 315 6.59 -3.88 -11.96
C ILE A 315 5.22 -4.34 -11.46
N LEU A 316 4.23 -3.45 -11.33
CA LEU A 316 2.87 -3.80 -10.93
C LEU A 316 2.15 -4.69 -11.95
N GLU A 317 2.52 -4.59 -13.22
CA GLU A 317 2.04 -5.50 -14.25
C GLU A 317 2.58 -6.92 -14.03
N PHE A 318 3.87 -7.10 -13.72
CA PHE A 318 4.54 -8.41 -13.66
C PHE A 318 4.83 -8.95 -12.25
N ASP A 319 4.45 -8.18 -11.23
CA ASP A 319 4.40 -8.51 -9.82
C ASP A 319 3.17 -7.82 -9.19
N PRO A 320 1.96 -8.29 -9.51
CA PRO A 320 0.74 -7.56 -9.19
C PRO A 320 0.42 -7.57 -7.68
N LYS A 321 0.96 -8.53 -6.92
CA LYS A 321 0.69 -8.67 -5.48
C LYS A 321 1.70 -7.94 -4.59
N ILE A 322 2.65 -7.19 -5.17
CA ILE A 322 3.75 -6.57 -4.42
C ILE A 322 3.26 -5.70 -3.24
N PHE A 323 2.16 -4.97 -3.40
CA PHE A 323 1.59 -4.10 -2.36
C PHE A 323 0.38 -4.72 -1.62
N TYR A 324 0.12 -6.01 -1.82
CA TYR A 324 -0.92 -6.73 -1.09
C TYR A 324 -0.30 -7.41 0.14
N ASN A 325 -0.09 -6.63 1.20
CA ASN A 325 0.46 -7.08 2.47
C ASN A 325 0.06 -6.14 3.63
N ASP A 326 0.18 -6.64 4.86
CA ASP A 326 -0.25 -5.92 6.07
C ASP A 326 0.48 -4.60 6.28
N ARG A 327 1.74 -4.50 5.83
CA ARG A 327 2.53 -3.28 5.94
C ARG A 327 1.91 -2.14 5.15
N VAL A 328 1.38 -2.40 3.96
CA VAL A 328 0.65 -1.39 3.16
C VAL A 328 -0.64 -0.98 3.85
N THR A 329 -1.35 -1.89 4.51
CA THR A 329 -2.55 -1.57 5.28
C THR A 329 -2.26 -0.64 6.46
N ILE A 330 -1.09 -0.78 7.10
CA ILE A 330 -0.72 -0.01 8.30
C ILE A 330 -0.04 1.31 7.94
N PHE A 331 0.95 1.27 7.03
CA PHE A 331 1.84 2.40 6.74
C PHE A 331 1.63 3.02 5.36
N GLY A 332 0.73 2.47 4.54
CA GLY A 332 0.59 2.83 3.13
C GLY A 332 1.66 2.21 2.25
N LYS A 333 1.54 2.44 0.93
CA LYS A 333 2.55 2.03 -0.05
C LYS A 333 3.89 2.71 0.26
N PRO A 334 5.03 2.04 0.02
CA PRO A 334 6.32 2.68 0.17
C PRO A 334 6.43 3.89 -0.76
N GLN A 335 6.97 4.98 -0.23
CA GLN A 335 7.22 6.20 -0.98
C GLN A 335 8.60 6.11 -1.65
N VAL A 336 8.80 6.79 -2.78
CA VAL A 336 10.10 6.89 -3.43
C VAL A 336 10.79 8.17 -2.97
N LEU A 337 12.01 8.06 -2.45
CA LEU A 337 12.87 9.20 -2.19
C LEU A 337 13.95 9.27 -3.27
N LEU A 338 13.81 10.20 -4.20
CA LEU A 338 14.81 10.47 -5.24
C LEU A 338 15.94 11.31 -4.63
N VAL A 339 17.17 10.80 -4.71
CA VAL A 339 18.33 11.37 -4.01
C VAL A 339 19.53 11.58 -4.95
N PRO A 340 20.31 12.67 -4.78
CA PRO A 340 21.57 12.84 -5.49
C PRO A 340 22.55 11.71 -5.16
N GLY A 341 23.01 10.99 -6.18
CA GLY A 341 23.90 9.85 -6.00
C GLY A 341 23.88 8.89 -7.18
N ALA A 342 24.62 7.79 -7.04
CA ALA A 342 24.67 6.72 -8.03
C ALA A 342 24.49 5.34 -7.37
N GLY A 343 23.88 4.41 -8.10
CA GLY A 343 23.74 3.01 -7.70
C GLY A 343 22.36 2.43 -8.01
N ASN A 344 22.03 1.29 -7.38
CA ASN A 344 20.71 0.68 -7.46
C ASN A 344 19.82 1.12 -6.29
N ALA A 345 18.51 1.19 -6.51
CA ALA A 345 17.59 1.51 -5.43
C ALA A 345 17.68 0.49 -4.30
N LEU A 346 17.43 0.95 -3.08
CA LEU A 346 17.36 0.13 -1.87
C LEU A 346 16.10 0.46 -1.10
N TYR A 347 15.69 -0.44 -0.21
CA TYR A 347 14.54 -0.21 0.65
C TYR A 347 14.98 0.10 2.09
N ASP A 348 14.43 1.18 2.66
CA ASP A 348 14.56 1.56 4.07
C ASP A 348 13.31 1.11 4.83
N TRP A 349 13.43 -0.03 5.53
CA TRP A 349 12.35 -0.59 6.35
C TRP A 349 11.90 0.35 7.46
N GLU A 350 12.76 1.18 8.03
CA GLU A 350 12.35 2.02 9.17
C GLU A 350 11.39 3.12 8.72
N ASN A 351 11.69 3.77 7.59
CA ASN A 351 10.92 4.91 7.11
C ASN A 351 9.92 4.57 5.99
N ASN A 352 9.86 3.30 5.55
CA ASN A 352 9.03 2.84 4.43
C ASN A 352 9.35 3.57 3.10
N PHE A 353 10.63 3.83 2.84
CA PHE A 353 11.09 4.49 1.61
C PHE A 353 11.85 3.53 0.68
N LEU A 354 11.65 3.72 -0.62
CA LEU A 354 12.58 3.28 -1.64
C LEU A 354 13.54 4.43 -1.92
N ILE A 355 14.80 4.28 -1.49
CA ILE A 355 15.85 5.25 -1.76
C ILE A 355 16.35 5.00 -3.18
N VAL A 356 16.08 5.94 -4.08
CA VAL A 356 16.40 5.83 -5.50
C VAL A 356 17.47 6.87 -5.85
N PRO A 357 18.73 6.44 -6.07
CA PRO A 357 19.77 7.35 -6.56
C PRO A 357 19.43 7.88 -7.95
N LEU A 358 19.70 9.16 -8.20
CA LEU A 358 19.42 9.82 -9.47
C LEU A 358 20.12 9.16 -10.66
N ASN A 359 21.33 8.64 -10.47
CA ASN A 359 22.09 7.92 -11.50
C ASN A 359 21.99 6.40 -11.28
N ALA A 360 21.17 5.73 -12.09
CA ALA A 360 21.05 4.28 -12.05
C ALA A 360 22.34 3.59 -12.55
N TYR A 361 22.77 2.54 -11.85
CA TYR A 361 23.91 1.74 -12.30
C TYR A 361 23.68 1.18 -13.72
N GLY A 362 24.69 1.34 -14.58
CA GLY A 362 24.62 0.91 -15.99
C GLY A 362 23.53 1.59 -16.81
N ASN A 363 23.02 2.75 -16.37
CA ASN A 363 21.88 3.46 -16.97
C ASN A 363 20.62 2.57 -17.12
N ASN A 364 20.41 1.63 -16.19
CA ASN A 364 19.28 0.73 -16.21
C ASN A 364 18.30 1.03 -15.07
N ALA A 365 17.35 1.93 -15.34
CA ALA A 365 16.32 2.35 -14.40
C ALA A 365 15.53 1.18 -13.82
N MET A 366 15.09 0.28 -14.69
CA MET A 366 14.30 -0.89 -14.30
C MET A 366 15.09 -1.82 -13.37
N ALA A 367 16.36 -2.08 -13.65
CA ALA A 367 17.20 -2.88 -12.76
C ALA A 367 17.38 -2.22 -11.39
N SER A 368 17.61 -0.91 -11.37
CA SER A 368 17.75 -0.14 -10.13
C SER A 368 16.49 -0.22 -9.27
N ILE A 369 15.32 0.10 -9.84
CA ILE A 369 14.05 0.11 -9.10
C ILE A 369 13.64 -1.32 -8.70
N ALA A 370 13.83 -2.30 -9.58
CA ALA A 370 13.55 -3.70 -9.28
C ALA A 370 14.37 -4.21 -8.08
N ALA A 371 15.63 -3.76 -7.92
CA ALA A 371 16.47 -4.13 -6.78
C ALA A 371 15.87 -3.64 -5.45
N GLY A 372 15.42 -2.39 -5.38
CA GLY A 372 14.76 -1.86 -4.19
C GLY A 372 13.42 -2.56 -3.90
N ILE A 373 12.64 -2.88 -4.93
CA ILE A 373 11.33 -3.52 -4.78
C ILE A 373 11.43 -4.95 -4.24
N ILE A 374 12.38 -5.75 -4.72
CA ILE A 374 12.54 -7.11 -4.19
C ILE A 374 13.07 -7.10 -2.75
N GLU A 375 13.89 -6.12 -2.37
CA GLU A 375 14.28 -5.91 -0.97
C GLU A 375 13.06 -5.59 -0.11
N TYR A 376 12.21 -4.66 -0.54
CA TYR A 376 10.92 -4.40 0.10
C TYR A 376 10.08 -5.68 0.25
N ARG A 377 9.94 -6.46 -0.84
CA ARG A 377 9.13 -7.69 -0.83
C ARG A 377 9.65 -8.72 0.17
N LEU A 378 10.97 -8.83 0.30
CA LEU A 378 11.61 -9.76 1.24
C LEU A 378 11.49 -9.32 2.68
N ASP A 379 11.47 -8.02 2.94
CA ASP A 379 11.33 -7.51 4.31
C ASP A 379 9.87 -7.59 4.80
N VAL A 380 8.88 -7.45 3.91
CA VAL A 380 7.45 -7.66 4.27
C VAL A 380 7.03 -9.13 4.32
N ASP A 381 7.84 -10.05 3.80
CA ASP A 381 7.61 -11.50 3.91
C ASP A 381 8.05 -12.01 5.30
N GLU A 382 7.24 -11.71 6.32
CA GLU A 382 7.51 -12.10 7.72
C GLU A 382 7.71 -13.61 7.87
N SER A 383 6.97 -14.40 7.09
CA SER A 383 7.04 -15.86 7.07
C SER A 383 8.31 -16.40 6.38
N ARG A 384 9.06 -15.53 5.69
CA ARG A 384 10.18 -15.87 4.81
C ARG A 384 9.82 -16.93 3.78
N TYR A 385 8.57 -16.99 3.38
CA TYR A 385 8.05 -17.99 2.45
C TYR A 385 8.75 -17.92 1.10
N LEU A 386 8.97 -16.73 0.55
CA LEU A 386 9.63 -16.54 -0.74
C LEU A 386 11.06 -17.05 -0.71
N LEU A 387 11.83 -16.65 0.31
CA LEU A 387 13.22 -17.07 0.42
C LEU A 387 13.33 -18.58 0.70
N THR A 388 12.39 -19.14 1.47
CA THR A 388 12.35 -20.57 1.80
C THR A 388 12.04 -21.42 0.57
N THR A 389 11.00 -21.09 -0.20
CA THR A 389 10.64 -21.83 -1.41
C THR A 389 11.69 -21.66 -2.51
N TYR A 390 12.28 -20.47 -2.64
CA TYR A 390 13.36 -20.21 -3.58
C TYR A 390 14.64 -21.02 -3.28
N ASN A 391 14.93 -21.29 -1.99
CA ASN A 391 16.03 -22.17 -1.57
C ASN A 391 15.78 -23.66 -1.90
N GLN A 392 14.52 -24.07 -2.05
CA GLN A 392 14.18 -25.46 -2.36
C GLN A 392 14.49 -25.83 -3.82
N LEU A 393 14.70 -24.85 -4.70
CA LEU A 393 15.08 -25.05 -6.09
C LEU A 393 16.44 -25.75 -6.19
N ALA A 394 16.58 -26.69 -7.12
CA ALA A 394 17.78 -27.54 -7.20
C ALA A 394 19.08 -26.72 -7.37
N GLU A 395 18.98 -25.62 -8.11
CA GLU A 395 20.07 -24.66 -8.37
C GLU A 395 20.52 -23.88 -7.13
N ASN A 396 19.62 -23.67 -6.16
CA ASN A 396 19.86 -22.80 -5.00
C ASN A 396 20.10 -23.58 -3.71
N LYS A 397 19.77 -24.88 -3.67
CA LYS A 397 19.80 -25.73 -2.47
C LYS A 397 21.15 -25.79 -1.75
N ASN A 398 22.25 -25.48 -2.44
CA ASN A 398 23.60 -25.48 -1.88
C ASN A 398 24.02 -24.12 -1.29
N ILE A 399 23.22 -23.06 -1.46
CA ILE A 399 23.53 -21.72 -0.94
C ILE A 399 23.18 -21.67 0.55
N ARG A 400 24.18 -21.86 1.42
CA ARG A 400 23.98 -21.87 2.88
C ARG A 400 23.79 -20.50 3.50
N SER A 401 24.36 -19.46 2.89
CA SER A 401 24.27 -18.09 3.41
C SER A 401 22.98 -17.43 2.97
N SER A 402 22.17 -16.98 3.94
CA SER A 402 20.94 -16.21 3.67
C SER A 402 21.23 -14.95 2.86
N THR A 403 22.34 -14.26 3.16
CA THR A 403 22.76 -13.06 2.41
C THR A 403 23.09 -13.39 0.95
N ALA A 404 23.79 -14.49 0.71
CA ALA A 404 24.12 -14.91 -0.65
C ALA A 404 22.85 -15.33 -1.42
N LEU A 405 21.92 -16.01 -0.76
CA LEU A 405 20.65 -16.41 -1.35
C LEU A 405 19.77 -15.20 -1.69
N LYS A 406 19.69 -14.20 -0.80
CA LYS A 406 19.04 -12.91 -1.08
C LYS A 406 19.68 -12.22 -2.29
N GLY A 407 21.01 -12.15 -2.34
CA GLY A 407 21.73 -11.57 -3.49
C GLY A 407 21.43 -12.28 -4.81
N GLN A 408 21.33 -13.61 -4.80
CA GLN A 408 20.98 -14.39 -5.98
C GLN A 408 19.52 -14.16 -6.40
N LEU A 409 18.58 -14.11 -5.46
CA LEU A 409 17.17 -13.79 -5.74
C LEU A 409 17.02 -12.37 -6.30
N ILE A 410 17.74 -11.38 -5.76
CA ILE A 410 17.74 -10.00 -6.27
C ILE A 410 18.19 -9.99 -7.74
N LYS A 411 19.28 -10.69 -8.06
CA LYS A 411 19.81 -10.80 -9.42
C LYS A 411 18.80 -11.45 -10.39
N ASP A 412 18.14 -12.52 -9.96
CA ASP A 412 17.15 -13.20 -10.79
C ASP A 412 15.87 -12.38 -10.93
N TYR A 413 15.45 -11.64 -9.90
CA TYR A 413 14.30 -10.72 -9.97
C TYR A 413 14.59 -9.54 -10.90
N ILE A 414 15.80 -8.97 -10.87
CA ILE A 414 16.23 -7.97 -11.85
C ILE A 414 16.19 -8.55 -13.26
N THR A 415 16.65 -9.79 -13.45
CA THR A 415 16.60 -10.47 -14.76
C THR A 415 15.15 -10.68 -15.21
N TRP A 416 14.27 -11.06 -14.28
CA TRP A 416 12.85 -11.19 -14.51
C TRP A 416 12.24 -9.87 -15.01
N MET A 417 12.50 -8.78 -14.28
CA MET A 417 11.97 -7.44 -14.52
C MET A 417 12.68 -6.66 -15.62
N THR A 418 13.78 -7.13 -16.18
CA THR A 418 14.46 -6.45 -17.31
C THR A 418 14.34 -7.21 -18.62
N SER A 419 14.19 -8.54 -18.55
CA SER A 419 14.32 -9.42 -19.72
C SER A 419 13.22 -10.49 -19.84
N GLU A 420 12.93 -11.29 -18.81
CA GLU A 420 11.96 -12.40 -18.95
C GLU A 420 10.56 -11.92 -19.31
N TYR A 421 10.09 -10.83 -18.68
CA TYR A 421 8.77 -10.27 -18.95
C TYR A 421 8.63 -9.79 -20.41
N LYS A 422 9.74 -9.39 -21.05
CA LYS A 422 9.79 -9.03 -22.48
C LYS A 422 9.77 -10.26 -23.40
N GLY A 423 9.70 -11.47 -22.85
CA GLY A 423 9.72 -12.69 -23.64
C GLY A 423 11.12 -13.20 -23.96
N PHE A 424 12.19 -12.71 -23.34
CA PHE A 424 13.49 -13.40 -23.40
C PHE A 424 13.49 -14.67 -22.54
N ARG A 425 14.46 -15.58 -22.72
CA ARG A 425 14.62 -16.82 -21.94
C ARG A 425 16.04 -16.86 -21.39
N ILE A 426 16.27 -16.18 -20.28
CA ILE A 426 17.56 -16.03 -19.62
C ILE A 426 17.62 -16.88 -18.35
N LEU A 427 16.56 -16.87 -17.55
CA LEU A 427 16.46 -17.66 -16.32
C LEU A 427 16.37 -19.16 -16.65
N LYS A 428 16.99 -19.97 -15.80
CA LYS A 428 16.88 -21.43 -15.86
C LYS A 428 15.42 -21.86 -15.66
N LYS A 429 15.05 -23.00 -16.23
CA LYS A 429 13.65 -23.48 -16.28
C LYS A 429 12.96 -23.51 -14.91
N GLU A 430 13.58 -24.09 -13.89
CA GLU A 430 12.99 -24.18 -12.53
C GLU A 430 12.82 -22.81 -11.88
N ILE A 431 13.83 -21.95 -12.00
CA ILE A 431 13.79 -20.57 -11.50
C ILE A 431 12.66 -19.80 -12.19
N LYS A 432 12.59 -19.87 -13.52
CA LYS A 432 11.51 -19.24 -14.29
C LYS A 432 10.13 -19.72 -13.86
N GLN A 433 9.97 -21.04 -13.65
CA GLN A 433 8.70 -21.61 -13.17
C GLN A 433 8.32 -21.10 -11.78
N TRP A 434 9.30 -20.95 -10.89
CA TRP A 434 9.08 -20.35 -9.58
C TRP A 434 8.63 -18.90 -9.69
N PHE A 435 9.28 -18.07 -10.52
CA PHE A 435 8.84 -16.70 -10.78
C PHE A 435 7.42 -16.64 -11.40
N GLU A 436 7.12 -17.53 -12.34
CA GLU A 436 5.78 -17.64 -12.94
C GLU A 436 4.68 -18.02 -11.94
N HIS A 437 5.05 -18.68 -10.84
CA HIS A 437 4.12 -19.12 -9.80
C HIS A 437 3.96 -18.09 -8.68
N GLU A 438 5.08 -17.56 -8.17
CA GLU A 438 5.12 -16.75 -6.95
C GLU A 438 5.07 -15.23 -7.20
N ILE A 439 5.51 -14.79 -8.37
CA ILE A 439 5.70 -13.36 -8.70
C ILE A 439 4.74 -12.95 -9.83
N ALA A 440 4.73 -13.69 -10.93
CA ALA A 440 4.05 -13.29 -12.15
C ALA A 440 2.51 -13.24 -12.02
N PRO A 441 1.84 -12.55 -12.97
CA PRO A 441 0.39 -12.64 -13.12
C PRO A 441 -0.08 -14.07 -13.37
N SER A 442 -1.32 -14.38 -12.98
CA SER A 442 -1.90 -15.68 -13.25
C SER A 442 -2.09 -15.90 -14.75
N LYS A 443 -1.48 -16.96 -15.29
CA LYS A 443 -1.69 -17.40 -16.68
C LYS A 443 -3.14 -17.86 -16.96
N ASN A 444 -3.94 -18.11 -15.92
CA ASN A 444 -5.32 -18.61 -16.00
C ASN A 444 -6.37 -17.49 -15.99
N GLU A 445 -5.94 -16.24 -15.79
CA GLU A 445 -6.82 -15.08 -15.65
C GLU A 445 -6.67 -14.13 -16.83
N ILE A 446 -7.63 -13.22 -16.96
CA ILE A 446 -7.54 -12.11 -17.91
C ILE A 446 -6.48 -11.10 -17.45
N TYR A 447 -5.93 -10.33 -18.38
CA TYR A 447 -5.15 -9.15 -18.05
C TYR A 447 -6.05 -8.13 -17.36
N THR A 448 -5.61 -7.66 -16.18
CA THR A 448 -6.32 -6.67 -15.36
C THR A 448 -5.34 -5.56 -14.97
N PRO A 449 -5.58 -4.30 -15.36
CA PRO A 449 -4.78 -3.16 -14.92
C PRO A 449 -4.76 -3.06 -13.39
N ALA A 450 -3.67 -2.55 -12.82
CA ALA A 450 -3.46 -2.51 -11.37
C ALA A 450 -4.64 -1.89 -10.59
N SER A 451 -5.24 -0.82 -11.10
CA SER A 451 -6.39 -0.13 -10.48
C SER A 451 -7.66 -0.97 -10.38
N TYR A 452 -7.79 -2.05 -11.16
CA TYR A 452 -8.98 -2.91 -11.20
C TYR A 452 -8.71 -4.33 -10.68
N GLN A 453 -7.53 -4.59 -10.12
CA GLN A 453 -7.23 -5.88 -9.51
C GLN A 453 -8.07 -6.04 -8.23
N ILE A 454 -8.68 -7.22 -8.04
CA ILE A 454 -9.64 -7.49 -6.96
C ILE A 454 -9.07 -7.13 -5.58
N PHE A 455 -7.78 -7.36 -5.36
CA PHE A 455 -7.13 -7.11 -4.08
C PHE A 455 -6.70 -5.64 -3.88
N ASN A 456 -6.80 -4.78 -4.90
CA ASN A 456 -6.57 -3.34 -4.80
C ASN A 456 -7.87 -2.54 -4.60
N LEU A 457 -9.03 -3.11 -4.96
CA LEU A 457 -10.33 -2.47 -4.77
C LEU A 457 -10.89 -2.81 -3.40
N ASN A 458 -11.32 -1.79 -2.65
CA ASN A 458 -12.13 -2.05 -1.47
C ASN A 458 -13.55 -2.47 -1.90
N LYS A 459 -14.29 -3.12 -0.98
CA LYS A 459 -15.62 -3.67 -1.29
C LYS A 459 -16.61 -2.60 -1.78
N GLU A 460 -16.54 -1.38 -1.24
CA GLU A 460 -17.45 -0.29 -1.59
C GLU A 460 -17.14 0.27 -2.97
N GLU A 461 -15.86 0.50 -3.29
CA GLU A 461 -15.39 0.93 -4.60
C GLU A 461 -15.74 -0.07 -5.69
N TYR A 462 -15.51 -1.37 -5.44
CA TYR A 462 -15.90 -2.42 -6.37
C TYR A 462 -17.40 -2.41 -6.64
N GLN A 463 -18.23 -2.32 -5.59
CA GLN A 463 -19.68 -2.27 -5.76
C GLN A 463 -20.13 -1.02 -6.50
N LYS A 464 -19.52 0.14 -6.23
CA LYS A 464 -19.80 1.39 -6.93
C LYS A 464 -19.48 1.27 -8.42
N GLN A 465 -18.26 0.86 -8.76
CA GLN A 465 -17.82 0.69 -10.15
C GLN A 465 -18.66 -0.35 -10.89
N LEU A 466 -19.01 -1.45 -10.21
CA LEU A 466 -19.89 -2.46 -10.79
C LEU A 466 -21.30 -1.91 -11.05
N SER A 467 -21.86 -1.14 -10.11
CA SER A 467 -23.18 -0.51 -10.28
C SER A 467 -23.19 0.47 -11.46
N GLU A 468 -22.14 1.30 -11.58
CA GLU A 468 -21.96 2.21 -12.72
C GLU A 468 -21.88 1.43 -14.03
N ALA A 469 -21.09 0.34 -14.08
CA ALA A 469 -21.01 -0.52 -15.26
C ALA A 469 -22.36 -1.18 -15.60
N GLU A 470 -23.15 -1.59 -14.61
CA GLU A 470 -24.49 -2.17 -14.82
C GLU A 470 -25.51 -1.16 -15.33
N GLU A 471 -25.46 0.09 -14.87
CA GLU A 471 -26.31 1.17 -15.41
C GLU A 471 -25.98 1.45 -16.86
N MET A 472 -24.68 1.52 -17.20
CA MET A 472 -24.24 1.69 -18.59
C MET A 472 -24.76 0.61 -19.53
N VAL A 473 -24.82 -0.64 -19.07
CA VAL A 473 -25.38 -1.75 -19.86
C VAL A 473 -26.87 -1.55 -20.16
N LYS A 474 -27.62 -0.96 -19.22
CA LYS A 474 -29.06 -0.67 -19.40
C LYS A 474 -29.29 0.45 -20.41
N GLU A 475 -28.39 1.43 -20.48
CA GLU A 475 -28.50 2.59 -21.38
C GLU A 475 -28.07 2.27 -22.83
N GLY A 476 -27.34 1.17 -23.03
CA GLY A 476 -26.88 0.69 -24.33
C GLY A 476 -25.36 0.77 -24.47
N ILE A 477 -24.75 -0.31 -24.94
CA ILE A 477 -23.27 -0.43 -25.02
C ILE A 477 -22.69 0.37 -26.19
N GLU A 478 -23.51 0.72 -27.16
CA GLU A 478 -23.11 1.39 -28.40
C GLU A 478 -22.62 2.82 -28.16
N SER A 479 -23.14 3.50 -27.13
CA SER A 479 -22.78 4.87 -26.73
C SER A 479 -21.55 4.93 -25.81
N CYS A 480 -21.13 3.80 -25.25
CA CYS A 480 -20.03 3.73 -24.29
C CYS A 480 -18.67 3.93 -24.98
N SER A 481 -17.71 4.58 -24.32
CA SER A 481 -16.32 4.64 -24.79
C SER A 481 -15.61 3.28 -24.69
N ASP A 482 -14.55 3.06 -25.46
CA ASP A 482 -13.77 1.81 -25.44
C ASP A 482 -13.15 1.54 -24.06
N GLN A 483 -12.73 2.60 -23.36
CA GLN A 483 -12.21 2.49 -22.00
C GLN A 483 -13.28 1.99 -21.04
N GLN A 484 -14.49 2.54 -21.10
CA GLN A 484 -15.60 2.08 -20.24
C GLN A 484 -16.00 0.64 -20.55
N LEU A 485 -16.06 0.25 -21.82
CA LEU A 485 -16.33 -1.14 -22.22
C LEU A 485 -15.24 -2.08 -21.70
N TRP A 486 -13.97 -1.68 -21.76
CA TRP A 486 -12.86 -2.49 -21.27
C TRP A 486 -12.94 -2.68 -19.75
N ILE A 487 -13.17 -1.60 -19.00
CA ILE A 487 -13.34 -1.66 -17.54
C ILE A 487 -14.54 -2.55 -17.19
N SER A 488 -15.68 -2.36 -17.86
CA SER A 488 -16.88 -3.16 -17.64
C SER A 488 -16.63 -4.64 -17.90
N SER A 489 -15.85 -4.99 -18.94
CA SER A 489 -15.47 -6.39 -19.20
C SER A 489 -14.71 -7.04 -18.05
N ILE A 490 -13.85 -6.28 -17.38
CA ILE A 490 -13.09 -6.76 -16.23
C ILE A 490 -14.02 -6.97 -15.03
N LEU A 491 -14.88 -5.99 -14.73
CA LEU A 491 -15.80 -6.06 -13.59
C LEU A 491 -16.81 -7.20 -13.73
N PHE A 492 -17.40 -7.38 -14.92
CA PHE A 492 -18.33 -8.48 -15.20
C PHE A 492 -17.63 -9.84 -15.19
N TYR A 493 -16.38 -9.91 -15.68
CA TYR A 493 -15.56 -11.11 -15.53
C TYR A 493 -15.35 -11.48 -14.06
N GLN A 494 -15.01 -10.51 -13.22
CA GLN A 494 -14.83 -10.71 -11.77
C GLN A 494 -16.14 -11.11 -11.07
N LYS A 495 -17.28 -10.63 -11.56
CA LYS A 495 -18.63 -11.04 -11.10
C LYS A 495 -19.01 -12.47 -11.54
N GLY A 496 -18.33 -13.02 -12.55
CA GLY A 496 -18.63 -14.33 -13.13
C GLY A 496 -19.55 -14.28 -14.36
N GLU A 497 -19.93 -13.09 -14.81
CA GLU A 497 -20.79 -12.85 -15.99
C GLU A 497 -19.94 -12.86 -17.27
N LEU A 498 -19.38 -14.02 -17.61
CA LEU A 498 -18.38 -14.17 -18.68
C LEU A 498 -18.91 -13.80 -20.08
N ALA A 499 -20.19 -14.07 -20.36
CA ALA A 499 -20.79 -13.78 -21.66
C ALA A 499 -20.89 -12.27 -21.93
N GLU A 500 -21.33 -11.51 -20.94
CA GLU A 500 -21.39 -10.04 -21.03
C GLU A 500 -19.99 -9.44 -21.11
N ALA A 501 -19.04 -9.96 -20.32
CA ALA A 501 -17.65 -9.54 -20.40
C ALA A 501 -17.07 -9.73 -21.82
N LEU A 502 -17.36 -10.86 -22.47
CA LEU A 502 -16.95 -11.11 -23.85
C LEU A 502 -17.63 -10.14 -24.83
N ARG A 503 -18.93 -9.89 -24.67
CA ARG A 503 -19.71 -8.97 -25.52
C ARG A 503 -19.12 -7.57 -25.55
N PHE A 504 -18.68 -7.04 -24.40
CA PHE A 504 -18.02 -5.73 -24.35
C PHE A 504 -16.72 -5.71 -25.14
N LEU A 505 -15.87 -6.74 -25.01
CA LEU A 505 -14.60 -6.82 -25.72
C LEU A 505 -14.79 -6.96 -27.24
N GLU A 506 -15.75 -7.76 -27.69
CA GLU A 506 -16.09 -7.90 -29.11
C GLU A 506 -16.60 -6.57 -29.69
N THR A 507 -17.34 -5.79 -28.90
CA THR A 507 -17.79 -4.45 -29.29
C THR A 507 -16.60 -3.51 -29.51
N ILE A 508 -15.59 -3.53 -28.63
CA ILE A 508 -14.35 -2.74 -28.80
C ILE A 508 -13.61 -3.17 -30.09
N VAL A 509 -13.49 -4.48 -30.34
CA VAL A 509 -12.85 -5.00 -31.55
C VAL A 509 -13.58 -4.55 -32.82
N SER A 510 -14.92 -4.51 -32.80
CA SER A 510 -15.74 -4.05 -33.94
C SER A 510 -15.43 -2.60 -34.36
N ARG A 511 -14.98 -1.76 -33.41
CA ARG A 511 -14.61 -0.35 -33.62
C ARG A 511 -13.19 -0.14 -34.15
N LYS A 512 -12.42 -1.22 -34.37
CA LYS A 512 -11.08 -1.25 -34.99
C LYS A 512 -9.99 -0.44 -34.25
N GLN A 513 -10.19 -0.04 -33.00
CA GLN A 513 -9.20 0.66 -32.16
C GLN A 513 -8.75 -0.15 -30.93
N ALA A 514 -8.98 -1.47 -30.94
CA ALA A 514 -8.70 -2.33 -29.80
C ALA A 514 -7.19 -2.43 -29.45
N SER A 515 -6.87 -2.13 -28.19
CA SER A 515 -5.57 -2.43 -27.56
C SER A 515 -5.26 -3.94 -27.67
N PRO A 516 -3.98 -4.35 -27.81
CA PRO A 516 -3.61 -5.76 -27.84
C PRO A 516 -4.20 -6.58 -26.69
N MET A 517 -4.24 -6.04 -25.47
CA MET A 517 -4.74 -6.77 -24.30
C MET A 517 -6.23 -7.15 -24.40
N VAL A 518 -7.02 -6.45 -25.22
CA VAL A 518 -8.42 -6.81 -25.51
C VAL A 518 -8.48 -8.20 -26.15
N TYR A 519 -7.61 -8.49 -27.13
CA TYR A 519 -7.57 -9.79 -27.80
C TYR A 519 -7.10 -10.91 -26.87
N TYR A 520 -6.15 -10.61 -25.97
CA TYR A 520 -5.73 -11.56 -24.94
C TYR A 520 -6.91 -11.92 -24.01
N ASN A 521 -7.66 -10.92 -23.56
CA ASN A 521 -8.83 -11.12 -22.70
C ASN A 521 -9.94 -11.88 -23.42
N ILE A 522 -10.22 -11.58 -24.69
CA ILE A 522 -11.15 -12.37 -25.53
C ILE A 522 -10.71 -13.83 -25.55
N GLY A 523 -9.44 -14.10 -25.83
CA GLY A 523 -8.88 -15.45 -25.85
C GLY A 523 -9.13 -16.22 -24.55
N GLN A 524 -8.88 -15.58 -23.41
CA GLN A 524 -9.06 -16.18 -22.09
C GLN A 524 -10.54 -16.40 -21.74
N ILE A 525 -11.41 -15.41 -21.95
CA ILE A 525 -12.84 -15.51 -21.61
C ILE A 525 -13.52 -16.54 -22.52
N ALA A 526 -13.27 -16.50 -23.83
CA ALA A 526 -13.81 -17.46 -24.78
C ALA A 526 -13.36 -18.90 -24.47
N SER A 527 -12.12 -19.09 -24.00
CA SER A 527 -11.64 -20.39 -23.53
C SER A 527 -12.45 -20.89 -22.34
N LYS A 528 -12.76 -20.02 -21.36
CA LYS A 528 -13.61 -20.36 -20.21
C LYS A 528 -15.07 -20.64 -20.59
N LEU A 529 -15.57 -20.04 -21.67
CA LEU A 529 -16.89 -20.31 -22.25
C LEU A 529 -16.92 -21.50 -23.23
N ASN A 530 -15.81 -22.23 -23.39
CA ASN A 530 -15.67 -23.33 -24.36
C ASN A 530 -15.89 -22.92 -25.84
N MET A 531 -15.70 -21.64 -26.17
CA MET A 531 -15.81 -21.11 -27.53
C MET A 531 -14.46 -21.21 -28.26
N ARG A 532 -14.05 -22.43 -28.62
CA ARG A 532 -12.70 -22.74 -29.14
C ARG A 532 -12.25 -21.85 -30.30
N GLN A 533 -13.10 -21.62 -31.31
CA GLN A 533 -12.72 -20.81 -32.47
C GLN A 533 -12.48 -19.33 -32.10
N VAL A 534 -13.34 -18.77 -31.23
CA VAL A 534 -13.18 -17.38 -30.75
C VAL A 534 -11.92 -17.25 -29.91
N ALA A 535 -11.64 -18.24 -29.05
CA ALA A 535 -10.42 -18.29 -28.26
C ALA A 535 -9.15 -18.35 -29.13
N GLN A 536 -9.14 -19.22 -30.15
CA GLN A 536 -8.04 -19.34 -31.10
C GLN A 536 -7.81 -18.02 -31.87
N ASN A 537 -8.88 -17.38 -32.34
CA ASN A 537 -8.80 -16.09 -33.03
C ASN A 537 -8.25 -14.99 -32.12
N GLY A 538 -8.75 -14.90 -30.88
CA GLY A 538 -8.29 -13.91 -29.89
C GLY A 538 -6.80 -14.05 -29.59
N PHE A 539 -6.33 -15.25 -29.25
CA PHE A 539 -4.90 -15.47 -28.99
C PHE A 539 -4.03 -15.23 -30.22
N THR A 540 -4.48 -15.64 -31.41
CA THR A 540 -3.72 -15.44 -32.66
C THR A 540 -3.56 -13.96 -32.98
N GLU A 541 -4.63 -13.16 -32.90
CA GLU A 541 -4.55 -11.72 -33.14
C GLU A 541 -3.72 -11.01 -32.07
N PHE A 542 -3.78 -11.45 -30.81
CA PHE A 542 -2.91 -10.93 -29.76
C PHE A 542 -1.41 -11.17 -30.07
N ILE A 543 -1.04 -12.42 -30.38
CA ILE A 543 0.35 -12.79 -30.68
C ILE A 543 0.86 -12.02 -31.91
N LYS A 544 0.03 -11.84 -32.93
CA LYS A 544 0.37 -11.10 -34.14
C LYS A 544 0.67 -9.62 -33.86
N ARG A 545 -0.11 -8.99 -32.96
CA ARG A 545 0.04 -7.57 -32.60
C ARG A 545 1.13 -7.33 -31.56
N HIS A 546 1.40 -8.32 -30.71
CA HIS A 546 2.35 -8.19 -29.60
C HIS A 546 3.27 -9.43 -29.49
N PRO A 547 4.11 -9.71 -30.51
CA PRO A 547 4.80 -11.00 -30.65
C PRO A 547 5.85 -11.27 -29.56
N GLN A 548 6.36 -10.23 -28.90
CA GLN A 548 7.47 -10.32 -27.97
C GLN A 548 7.08 -9.81 -26.58
N SER A 549 6.40 -10.66 -25.81
CA SER A 549 6.15 -10.46 -24.38
C SER A 549 5.94 -11.79 -23.66
N TRP A 550 5.97 -11.76 -22.34
CA TRP A 550 5.55 -12.88 -21.51
C TRP A 550 4.09 -13.24 -21.76
N TRP A 551 3.21 -12.26 -21.91
CA TRP A 551 1.82 -12.49 -22.29
C TRP A 551 1.69 -13.23 -23.62
N ALA A 552 2.50 -12.87 -24.62
CA ALA A 552 2.49 -13.53 -25.93
C ALA A 552 2.89 -15.00 -25.83
N LYS A 553 3.90 -15.32 -25.01
CA LYS A 553 4.27 -16.71 -24.72
C LYS A 553 3.14 -17.45 -24.02
N THR A 554 2.50 -16.83 -23.03
CA THR A 554 1.35 -17.41 -22.34
C THR A 554 0.21 -17.69 -23.33
N ALA A 555 -0.07 -16.77 -24.27
CA ALA A 555 -1.05 -16.98 -25.32
C ALA A 555 -0.65 -18.13 -26.27
N GLN A 556 0.62 -18.27 -26.66
CA GLN A 556 1.11 -19.38 -27.47
C GLN A 556 0.97 -20.73 -26.74
N GLU A 557 1.30 -20.78 -25.45
CA GLU A 557 1.12 -21.96 -24.59
C GLU A 557 -0.36 -22.36 -24.49
N ARG A 558 -1.29 -21.39 -24.46
CA ARG A 558 -2.73 -21.65 -24.48
C ARG A 558 -3.21 -22.14 -25.83
N LEU A 559 -2.78 -21.47 -26.90
CA LEU A 559 -3.17 -21.80 -28.27
C LEU A 559 -2.77 -23.24 -28.64
N SER A 560 -1.62 -23.73 -28.17
CA SER A 560 -1.19 -25.11 -28.41
C SER A 560 -1.99 -26.18 -27.65
N ARG A 561 -2.74 -25.78 -26.61
CA ARG A 561 -3.60 -26.68 -25.81
C ARG A 561 -5.06 -26.67 -26.25
N LEU A 562 -5.49 -25.65 -27.00
CA LEU A 562 -6.85 -25.50 -27.51
C LEU A 562 -7.10 -26.46 -28.67
#